data_AF-A0A6P0XPL8-F1
#
_entry.id   AF-A0A6P0XPL8-F1
#
_cell.length_a   1.000
_cell.length_b   1.000
_cell.length_c   1.000
_cell.angle_alpha   90.00
_cell.angle_beta   90.00
_cell.angle_gamma   90.00
#
_symmetry.space_group_name_H-M   'P 1'
#
loop_
_entity.id
_entity.type
_entity.pdbx_description
1 polymer ?
#
loop_
_entity_poly.entity_id
_entity_poly.type
_entity_poly.pdbx_seq_one_letter_code
_entity_poly.pdbx_strand_id
1 'polypeptide(L)'
;LTAAAIAYHFLTKYVEKAGEGLSEKTFKQTGKLWQRVKGMPGNTFRALKPAQENPFPEDFGEAIRELEAVANQNPEFKQDIIDVVAVAKEEYPEYVKNLEAKLEKIKSRGITAKRINALFEESTITADNVGNTGIVGNKSNTGIFGNKNVKIKEFKF
;
A
#
# COMPACT_ATOMS: atom_id res chain seq x y z
N LEU A 1 0.77 5.08 14.07
CA LEU A 1 0.69 3.72 13.50
C LEU A 1 -0.29 3.59 12.33
N THR A 2 -1.56 4.03 12.41
CA THR A 2 -2.57 3.73 11.35
C THR A 2 -2.19 4.33 9.99
N ALA A 3 -1.82 5.61 9.93
CA ALA A 3 -1.43 6.26 8.68
C ALA A 3 -0.17 5.63 8.07
N ALA A 4 0.85 5.35 8.89
CA ALA A 4 2.06 4.65 8.46
C ALA A 4 1.77 3.24 7.95
N ALA A 5 0.86 2.49 8.59
CA ALA A 5 0.45 1.17 8.16
C ALA A 5 -0.29 1.19 6.82
N ILE A 6 -1.20 2.15 6.62
CA ILE A 6 -1.89 2.32 5.33
C ILE A 6 -0.87 2.70 4.25
N ALA A 7 -0.06 3.73 4.47
CA ALA A 7 0.94 4.17 3.50
C ALA A 7 1.94 3.04 3.16
N TYR A 8 2.35 2.26 4.16
CA TYR A 8 3.16 1.05 3.95
C TYR A 8 2.47 0.05 3.03
N HIS A 9 1.18 -0.24 3.26
CA HIS A 9 0.43 -1.16 2.42
C HIS A 9 0.39 -0.70 0.95
N PHE A 10 0.22 0.60 0.70
CA PHE A 10 0.29 1.13 -0.65
C PHE A 10 1.71 1.07 -1.24
N LEU A 11 2.75 1.32 -0.43
CA LEU A 11 4.15 1.17 -0.84
C LEU A 11 4.49 -0.25 -1.28
N THR A 12 4.03 -1.28 -0.55
CA THR A 12 4.27 -2.68 -0.96
C THR A 12 3.62 -2.97 -2.31
N LYS A 13 2.37 -2.53 -2.53
CA LYS A 13 1.68 -2.67 -3.83
C LYS A 13 2.40 -1.93 -4.96
N TYR A 14 2.89 -0.73 -4.70
CA TYR A 14 3.65 0.08 -5.67
C TYR A 14 4.90 -0.65 -6.17
N VAL A 15 5.60 -1.34 -5.28
CA VAL A 15 6.89 -1.98 -5.59
C VAL A 15 6.76 -3.43 -6.06
N GLU A 16 5.92 -4.27 -5.43
CA GLU A 16 5.82 -5.70 -5.74
C GLU A 16 5.15 -6.00 -7.09
N LYS A 17 4.21 -5.16 -7.52
CA LYS A 17 3.42 -5.37 -8.74
C LYS A 17 3.50 -4.22 -9.73
N ALA A 18 4.56 -3.41 -9.63
CA ALA A 18 4.67 -2.14 -10.36
C ALA A 18 3.40 -1.26 -10.22
N GLY A 19 2.71 -1.34 -9.08
CA GLY A 19 1.48 -0.60 -8.82
C GLY A 19 0.21 -1.17 -9.45
N GLU A 20 0.17 -2.44 -9.85
CA GLU A 20 -1.08 -3.08 -10.31
C GLU A 20 -2.22 -2.87 -9.28
N GLY A 21 -3.35 -2.33 -9.75
CA GLY A 21 -4.48 -1.96 -8.88
C GLY A 21 -4.50 -0.52 -8.39
N LEU A 22 -3.36 0.20 -8.49
CA LEU A 22 -3.27 1.61 -8.13
C LEU A 22 -3.72 2.50 -9.31
N SER A 23 -4.57 3.46 -9.00
CA SER A 23 -4.92 4.60 -9.83
C SER A 23 -3.70 5.49 -10.05
N GLU A 24 -3.74 6.33 -11.07
CA GLU A 24 -2.62 7.24 -11.40
C GLU A 24 -2.27 8.17 -10.22
N LYS A 25 -3.25 8.75 -9.52
CA LYS A 25 -2.98 9.67 -8.41
C LYS A 25 -2.34 8.93 -7.24
N THR A 26 -2.90 7.79 -6.83
CA THR A 26 -2.33 6.96 -5.75
C THR A 26 -0.93 6.47 -6.12
N PHE A 27 -0.72 6.01 -7.37
CA PHE A 27 0.59 5.60 -7.86
C PHE A 27 1.63 6.72 -7.76
N LYS A 28 1.26 7.94 -8.20
CA LYS A 28 2.14 9.12 -8.16
C LYS A 28 2.53 9.50 -6.74
N GLN A 29 1.56 9.59 -5.82
CA GLN A 29 1.87 9.97 -4.43
C GLN A 29 2.66 8.88 -3.70
N THR A 30 2.32 7.61 -3.93
CA THR A 30 3.06 6.49 -3.36
C THR A 30 4.49 6.46 -3.89
N GLY A 31 4.67 6.74 -5.19
CA GLY A 31 5.98 6.90 -5.81
C GLY A 31 6.79 8.04 -5.19
N LYS A 32 6.17 9.21 -4.93
CA LYS A 32 6.83 10.34 -4.24
C LYS A 32 7.36 9.93 -2.85
N LEU A 33 6.51 9.27 -2.05
CA LEU A 33 6.90 8.73 -0.74
C LEU A 33 8.05 7.73 -0.89
N TRP A 34 7.99 6.81 -1.86
CA TRP A 34 9.05 5.84 -2.11
C TRP A 34 10.38 6.49 -2.50
N GLN A 35 10.37 7.51 -3.36
CA GLN A 35 11.59 8.26 -3.69
C GLN A 35 12.15 8.97 -2.47
N ARG A 36 11.30 9.49 -1.58
CA ARG A 36 11.73 10.07 -0.29
C ARG A 36 12.43 9.05 0.58
N VAL A 37 11.86 7.86 0.75
CA VAL A 37 12.48 6.73 1.46
C VAL A 37 13.85 6.37 0.87
N LYS A 38 13.93 6.23 -0.46
CA LYS A 38 15.20 5.92 -1.14
C LYS A 38 16.25 7.01 -0.99
N GLY A 39 15.85 8.28 -0.94
CA GLY A 39 16.75 9.42 -0.75
C GLY A 39 17.30 9.58 0.67
N MET A 40 16.74 8.89 1.66
CA MET A 40 17.26 8.94 3.03
C MET A 40 18.56 8.14 3.20
N PRO A 41 19.41 8.51 4.19
CA PRO A 41 20.63 7.77 4.52
C PRO A 41 20.37 6.27 4.65
N GLY A 42 21.30 5.44 4.14
CA GLY A 42 21.10 3.99 4.02
C GLY A 42 20.83 3.24 5.32
N ASN A 43 21.11 3.85 6.48
CA ASN A 43 20.85 3.30 7.81
C ASN A 43 19.54 3.79 8.45
N THR A 44 18.76 4.63 7.76
CA THR A 44 17.50 5.21 8.28
C THR A 44 16.40 4.15 8.41
N PHE A 45 16.33 3.26 7.43
CA PHE A 45 15.33 2.20 7.35
C PHE A 45 16.06 0.87 7.21
N ARG A 46 16.00 0.01 8.23
CA ARG A 46 16.59 -1.33 8.18
C ARG A 46 15.61 -2.33 7.62
N ALA A 47 14.34 -2.20 8.00
CA ALA A 47 13.26 -3.07 7.58
C ALA A 47 12.66 -2.59 6.26
N LEU A 48 12.35 -1.28 6.11
CA LEU A 48 11.69 -0.74 4.91
C LEU A 48 12.62 -0.56 3.69
N LYS A 49 13.94 -0.53 3.91
CA LYS A 49 14.94 -0.38 2.84
C LYS A 49 16.16 -1.28 3.16
N PRO A 50 15.98 -2.60 3.20
CA PRO A 50 17.07 -3.52 3.43
C PRO A 50 18.07 -3.42 2.26
N ALA A 51 19.34 -3.71 2.53
CA ALA A 51 20.39 -3.68 1.52
C ALA A 51 20.30 -4.84 0.49
N GLN A 52 19.37 -5.78 0.69
CA GLN A 52 19.16 -6.97 -0.15
C GLN A 52 18.00 -6.75 -1.15
N GLU A 53 17.92 -7.62 -2.17
CA GLU A 53 17.04 -7.46 -3.36
C GLU A 53 15.55 -7.30 -3.06
N ASN A 54 15.05 -7.76 -1.90
CA ASN A 54 13.65 -7.57 -1.53
C ASN A 54 13.48 -6.35 -0.62
N PRO A 55 12.87 -5.25 -1.10
CA PRO A 55 12.80 -4.00 -0.35
C PRO A 55 11.90 -4.05 0.89
N PHE A 56 11.08 -5.09 1.07
CA PHE A 56 10.20 -5.21 2.24
C PHE A 56 10.55 -6.43 3.08
N PRO A 57 10.46 -6.31 4.42
CA PRO A 57 10.66 -7.42 5.32
C PRO A 57 9.43 -8.32 5.30
N GLU A 58 9.61 -9.61 5.58
CA GLU A 58 8.47 -10.50 5.91
C GLU A 58 7.71 -10.00 7.15
N ASP A 59 8.38 -9.27 8.05
CA ASP A 59 7.78 -8.60 9.21
C ASP A 59 7.44 -7.12 8.93
N PHE A 60 6.23 -6.88 8.42
CA PHE A 60 5.74 -5.53 8.12
C PHE A 60 5.60 -4.64 9.36
N GLY A 61 5.50 -5.24 10.55
CA GLY A 61 5.36 -4.50 11.80
C GLY A 61 6.55 -3.58 12.07
N GLU A 62 7.76 -4.03 11.75
CA GLU A 62 8.96 -3.25 11.95
C GLU A 62 9.09 -2.10 10.94
N ALA A 63 8.81 -2.37 9.66
CA ALA A 63 8.83 -1.31 8.63
C ALA A 63 7.81 -0.20 8.91
N ILE A 64 6.63 -0.53 9.44
CA ILE A 64 5.63 0.45 9.85
C ILE A 64 6.13 1.30 11.03
N ARG A 65 6.82 0.68 12.01
CA ARG A 65 7.40 1.41 13.13
C ARG A 65 8.50 2.36 12.67
N GLU A 66 9.35 1.94 11.74
CA GLU A 66 10.38 2.81 11.16
C GLU A 66 9.76 4.00 10.43
N LEU A 67 8.73 3.78 9.59
CA LEU A 67 7.98 4.85 8.95
C LEU A 67 7.43 5.85 9.97
N GLU A 68 6.82 5.36 11.04
CA GLU A 68 6.27 6.20 12.10
C GLU A 68 7.37 6.96 12.87
N ALA A 69 8.47 6.30 13.20
CA ALA A 69 9.59 6.92 13.92
C ALA A 69 10.19 8.07 13.11
N VAL A 70 10.42 7.86 11.80
CA VAL A 70 10.94 8.90 10.91
C VAL A 70 9.94 10.02 10.72
N ALA A 71 8.65 9.73 10.57
CA ALA A 71 7.60 10.75 10.46
C ALA A 71 7.47 11.61 11.71
N ASN A 72 7.75 11.05 12.90
CA ASN A 72 7.76 11.84 14.14
C ASN A 72 8.93 12.82 14.22
N GLN A 73 10.00 12.59 13.46
CA GLN A 73 11.21 13.42 13.45
C GLN A 73 11.30 14.32 12.21
N ASN A 74 10.55 14.00 11.15
CA ASN A 74 10.59 14.70 9.87
C ASN A 74 9.16 15.08 9.41
N PRO A 75 8.76 16.36 9.57
CA PRO A 75 7.44 16.85 9.19
C PRO A 75 7.13 16.71 7.70
N GLU A 76 8.11 16.87 6.81
CA GLU A 76 7.91 16.69 5.36
C GLU A 76 7.61 15.23 5.03
N PHE A 77 8.35 14.31 5.63
CA PHE A 77 8.11 12.88 5.48
C PHE A 77 6.75 12.47 6.03
N LYS A 78 6.36 13.04 7.18
CA LYS A 78 5.02 12.86 7.74
C LYS A 78 3.95 13.34 6.77
N GLN A 79 4.17 14.47 6.11
CA GLN A 79 3.24 15.00 5.11
C GLN A 79 3.13 14.06 3.91
N ASP A 80 4.23 13.48 3.42
CA ASP A 80 4.19 12.51 2.33
C ASP A 80 3.36 11.26 2.69
N ILE A 81 3.42 10.79 3.94
CA ILE A 81 2.55 9.70 4.45
C ILE A 81 1.09 10.13 4.44
N ILE A 82 0.79 11.35 4.91
CA ILE A 82 -0.58 11.89 4.95
C ILE A 82 -1.15 12.02 3.54
N ASP A 83 -0.36 12.51 2.58
CA ASP A 83 -0.77 12.70 1.18
C ASP A 83 -1.15 11.37 0.53
N VAL A 84 -0.37 10.31 0.76
CA VAL A 84 -0.70 8.95 0.29
C VAL A 84 -2.03 8.49 0.89
N VAL A 85 -2.23 8.64 2.21
CA VAL A 85 -3.46 8.23 2.87
C VAL A 85 -4.67 9.05 2.40
N ALA A 86 -4.49 10.34 2.15
CA ALA A 86 -5.56 11.22 1.67
C ALA A 86 -6.05 10.80 0.28
N VAL A 87 -5.12 10.60 -0.66
CA VAL A 87 -5.46 10.16 -2.02
C VAL A 87 -6.04 8.73 -2.00
N ALA A 88 -5.51 7.85 -1.16
CA ALA A 88 -6.07 6.51 -0.98
C ALA A 88 -7.51 6.54 -0.45
N LYS A 89 -7.84 7.46 0.47
CA LYS A 89 -9.20 7.65 0.99
C LYS A 89 -10.15 8.23 -0.06
N GLU A 90 -9.64 9.08 -0.94
CA GLU A 90 -10.41 9.64 -2.06
C GLU A 90 -10.75 8.56 -3.10
N GLU A 91 -9.75 7.76 -3.50
CA GLU A 91 -9.89 6.82 -4.61
C GLU A 91 -10.36 5.41 -4.17
N TYR A 92 -10.13 5.05 -2.91
CA TYR A 92 -10.49 3.75 -2.34
C TYR A 92 -11.17 3.86 -0.95
N PRO A 93 -12.24 4.66 -0.81
CA PRO A 93 -12.81 4.99 0.50
C PRO A 93 -13.25 3.76 1.31
N GLU A 94 -13.95 2.81 0.68
CA GLU A 94 -14.42 1.59 1.35
C GLU A 94 -13.27 0.67 1.78
N TYR A 95 -12.28 0.53 0.90
CA TYR A 95 -11.10 -0.28 1.14
C TYR A 95 -10.26 0.26 2.29
N VAL A 96 -9.97 1.57 2.28
CA VAL A 96 -9.21 2.22 3.35
C VAL A 96 -9.98 2.16 4.66
N LYS A 97 -11.30 2.37 4.65
CA LYS A 97 -12.14 2.26 5.86
C LYS A 97 -12.10 0.85 6.45
N ASN A 98 -12.17 -0.19 5.61
CA ASN A 98 -12.05 -1.58 6.06
C ASN A 98 -10.66 -1.86 6.65
N LEU A 99 -9.60 -1.36 5.98
CA LEU A 99 -8.23 -1.50 6.44
C LEU A 99 -8.02 -0.80 7.80
N GLU A 100 -8.55 0.42 7.97
CA GLU A 100 -8.54 1.16 9.25
C GLU A 100 -9.23 0.36 10.36
N ALA A 101 -10.45 -0.14 10.12
CA ALA A 101 -11.19 -0.93 11.10
C ALA A 101 -10.44 -2.21 11.51
N LYS A 102 -9.81 -2.90 10.54
CA LYS A 102 -8.99 -4.09 10.81
C LYS A 102 -7.74 -3.73 11.62
N LEU A 103 -7.05 -2.63 11.28
CA LEU A 103 -5.90 -2.13 12.03
C LEU A 103 -6.26 -1.74 13.47
N GLU A 104 -7.40 -1.08 13.69
CA GLU A 104 -7.89 -0.75 15.03
C GLU A 104 -8.19 -2.00 15.86
N LYS A 105 -8.80 -3.02 15.24
CA LYS A 105 -9.04 -4.33 15.89
C LYS A 105 -7.75 -5.06 16.24
N ILE A 106 -6.69 -4.92 15.44
CA ILE A 106 -5.36 -5.45 15.75
C ILE A 106 -4.76 -4.71 16.94
N LYS A 107 -4.86 -3.38 16.97
CA LYS A 107 -4.36 -2.56 18.10
C LYS A 107 -5.02 -2.92 19.43
N SER A 108 -6.35 -3.05 19.44
CA SER A 108 -7.10 -3.35 20.67
C SER A 108 -6.83 -4.74 21.25
N ARG A 109 -6.30 -5.66 20.44
CA ARG A 109 -5.99 -7.04 20.84
C ARG A 109 -4.49 -7.28 21.11
N GLY A 110 -3.68 -6.22 21.15
CA GLY A 110 -2.23 -6.28 21.19
C GLY A 110 -1.62 -6.32 19.79
N ILE A 111 -0.80 -5.31 19.48
CA ILE A 111 -0.13 -5.16 18.18
C ILE A 111 0.97 -6.22 18.08
N THR A 112 0.80 -7.19 17.16
CA THR A 112 1.87 -8.11 16.77
C THR A 112 2.13 -8.02 15.28
N ALA A 113 3.42 -8.01 14.91
CA ALA A 113 3.92 -8.12 13.55
C ALA A 113 3.13 -9.13 12.71
N LYS A 114 3.00 -10.36 13.23
CA LYS A 114 2.25 -11.46 12.62
C LYS A 114 0.81 -11.12 12.22
N ARG A 115 0.11 -10.30 13.02
CA ARG A 115 -1.29 -9.92 12.74
C ARG A 115 -1.40 -8.86 11.66
N ILE A 116 -0.42 -7.95 11.60
CA ILE A 116 -0.33 -6.95 10.53
C ILE A 116 0.05 -7.63 9.20
N ASN A 117 0.94 -8.63 9.26
CA ASN A 117 1.30 -9.47 8.11
C ASN A 117 0.10 -10.16 7.47
N ALA A 118 -0.63 -10.93 8.27
CA ALA A 118 -1.83 -11.62 7.82
C ALA A 118 -2.86 -10.64 7.21
N LEU A 119 -3.01 -9.45 7.80
CA LEU A 119 -3.91 -8.42 7.26
C LEU A 119 -3.51 -7.99 5.85
N PHE A 120 -2.23 -7.71 5.60
CA PHE A 120 -1.79 -7.21 4.30
C PHE A 120 -1.74 -8.28 3.22
N GLU A 121 -1.45 -9.54 3.58
CA GLU A 121 -1.57 -10.69 2.67
C GLU A 121 -3.01 -10.91 2.21
N GLU A 122 -3.98 -10.78 3.11
CA GLU A 122 -5.41 -10.91 2.79
C GLU A 122 -6.00 -9.70 2.05
N SER A 123 -5.28 -8.57 2.03
CA SER A 123 -5.81 -7.32 1.49
C SER A 123 -5.42 -7.14 0.01
N THR A 124 -6.41 -7.31 -0.87
CA THR A 124 -6.29 -7.05 -2.31
C THR A 124 -6.90 -5.69 -2.66
N ILE A 125 -6.16 -4.88 -3.42
CA ILE A 125 -6.69 -3.68 -4.08
C ILE A 125 -7.08 -4.13 -5.50
N THR A 126 -8.36 -4.14 -5.82
CA THR A 126 -8.85 -4.36 -7.19
C THR A 126 -8.96 -3.02 -7.92
N ALA A 127 -8.46 -2.96 -9.15
CA ALA A 127 -8.39 -1.76 -9.99
C ALA A 127 -9.75 -1.24 -10.51
N ASP A 128 -10.88 -1.74 -9.99
CA ASP A 128 -12.21 -1.59 -10.60
C ASP A 128 -12.88 -0.23 -10.32
N ASN A 129 -12.12 0.87 -10.26
CA ASN A 129 -12.71 2.21 -10.24
C ASN A 129 -11.98 3.20 -11.14
N VAL A 130 -11.68 2.79 -12.38
CA VAL A 130 -11.49 3.75 -13.48
C VAL A 130 -12.76 3.75 -14.33
N GLY A 131 -13.77 4.47 -13.84
CA GLY A 131 -14.91 4.97 -14.61
C GLY A 131 -15.84 3.93 -15.25
N ASN A 132 -16.92 3.56 -14.55
CA ASN A 132 -18.20 3.36 -15.23
C ASN A 132 -19.38 3.61 -14.28
N THR A 133 -20.31 4.44 -14.73
CA THR A 133 -21.61 4.69 -14.13
C THR A 133 -22.49 3.43 -14.18
N GLY A 134 -23.09 3.03 -13.06
CA GLY A 134 -24.09 1.95 -12.97
C GLY A 134 -23.46 0.55 -13.08
N ILE A 135 -23.65 -0.37 -12.14
CA ILE A 135 -24.91 -1.04 -11.85
C ILE A 135 -24.81 -1.65 -10.44
N VAL A 136 -25.81 -1.39 -9.60
CA VAL A 136 -26.09 -2.20 -8.41
C VAL A 136 -26.61 -3.56 -8.91
N GLY A 137 -25.85 -4.63 -8.72
CA GLY A 137 -26.20 -5.97 -9.18
C GLY A 137 -25.81 -7.04 -8.16
N ASN A 138 -26.77 -7.42 -7.33
CA ASN A 138 -26.70 -8.61 -6.49
C ASN A 138 -26.82 -9.88 -7.36
N LYS A 139 -26.18 -10.97 -6.92
CA LYS A 139 -26.28 -12.40 -7.32
C LYS A 139 -25.48 -12.97 -8.52
N SER A 140 -24.69 -13.99 -8.12
CA SER A 140 -24.52 -15.32 -8.73
C SER A 140 -23.48 -15.55 -9.83
N ASN A 141 -22.58 -16.49 -9.52
CA ASN A 141 -21.91 -17.47 -10.37
C ASN A 141 -22.16 -17.37 -11.89
N THR A 142 -21.09 -17.21 -12.67
CA THR A 142 -20.69 -18.08 -13.80
C THR A 142 -19.40 -17.59 -14.46
N GLY A 143 -18.39 -18.46 -14.47
CA GLY A 143 -17.72 -18.89 -15.71
C GLY A 143 -16.83 -17.93 -16.52
N ILE A 144 -15.71 -18.53 -16.94
CA ILE A 144 -14.94 -18.27 -18.17
C ILE A 144 -13.72 -17.35 -18.00
N PHE A 145 -12.60 -18.00 -17.66
CA PHE A 145 -11.26 -17.56 -18.04
C PHE A 145 -11.19 -17.44 -19.57
N GLY A 146 -11.33 -16.22 -20.08
CA GLY A 146 -11.04 -15.84 -21.46
C GLY A 146 -9.64 -15.24 -21.54
N ASN A 147 -8.66 -16.08 -21.84
CA ASN A 147 -7.26 -15.74 -22.10
C ASN A 147 -7.17 -14.65 -23.20
N LYS A 148 -6.78 -13.43 -22.85
CA LYS A 148 -6.31 -12.42 -23.81
C LYS A 148 -4.85 -12.11 -23.48
N ASN A 149 -3.97 -12.58 -24.36
CA ASN A 149 -2.56 -12.21 -24.44
C ASN A 149 -2.42 -10.68 -24.41
N VAL A 150 -2.11 -10.11 -23.24
CA VAL A 150 -1.66 -8.72 -23.14
C VAL A 150 -0.16 -8.73 -23.42
N LYS A 151 0.23 -8.23 -24.60
CA LYS A 151 1.62 -7.94 -24.92
C LYS A 151 2.11 -6.85 -23.97
N ILE A 152 2.99 -7.22 -23.05
CA ILE A 152 3.72 -6.29 -22.19
C ILE A 152 4.58 -5.40 -23.12
N LYS A 153 4.31 -4.10 -23.16
CA LYS A 153 5.22 -3.13 -23.78
C LYS A 153 6.41 -2.95 -22.83
N GLU A 154 7.59 -3.34 -23.29
CA GLU A 154 8.85 -3.02 -22.62
C GLU A 154 9.01 -1.50 -22.51
N PHE A 155 9.06 -0.98 -21.29
CA PHE A 155 9.64 0.33 -21.03
C PHE A 155 11.15 0.13 -20.87
N LYS A 156 11.92 0.63 -21.85
CA LYS A 156 13.38 0.71 -21.74
C LYS A 156 13.74 1.95 -20.92
N PHE A 157 14.60 1.76 -19.92
CA PHE A 157 15.25 2.82 -19.15
C PHE A 157 16.22 3.63 -20.03
#